data_AF-A0A6I3EXC3-F1
#
_entry.id   AF-A0A6I3EXC3-F1
#
_cell.length_a   1.000
_cell.length_b   1.000
_cell.length_c   1.000
_cell.angle_alpha   90.00
_cell.angle_beta   90.00
_cell.angle_gamma   90.00
#
_symmetry.space_group_name_H-M   'P 1'
#
loop_
_entity.id
_entity.type
_entity.pdbx_description
1 polymer ?
#
loop_
_entity_poly.entity_id
_entity_poly.type
_entity_poly.pdbx_seq_one_letter_code
_entity_poly.pdbx_strand_id
1 'polypeptide(L)'
;QDELDLEPGTVRIKKGGGLGGHNGLRSITSHVGTQEFIRVRLGVGKPSNKEQGANHVLSKVPAAERQTLDVAVNVAADAIVKIIIDGVDAAMNMYNSL
;
A
#
# COMPACT_ATOMS: atom_id res chain seq x y z
N GLN A 1 1.20 -3.11 1.77
CA GLN A 1 0.03 -3.72 1.10
C GLN A 1 -0.12 -3.11 -0.28
N ASP A 2 -0.58 -3.89 -1.24
CA ASP A 2 -1.01 -3.39 -2.55
C ASP A 2 -2.27 -2.53 -2.41
N GLU A 3 -2.37 -1.50 -3.25
CA GLU A 3 -3.48 -0.56 -3.24
C GLU A 3 -3.94 -0.26 -4.66
N LEU A 4 -5.15 -0.71 -4.99
CA LEU A 4 -5.76 -0.52 -6.29
C LEU A 4 -6.15 0.95 -6.51
N ASP A 5 -6.47 1.71 -5.45
CA ASP A 5 -6.87 3.10 -5.56
C ASP A 5 -5.73 4.08 -5.82
N LEU A 6 -4.48 3.61 -5.88
CA LEU A 6 -3.30 4.42 -6.10
C LEU A 6 -2.58 4.00 -7.38
N GLU A 7 -2.09 4.99 -8.13
CA GLU A 7 -1.32 4.75 -9.36
C GLU A 7 -0.01 3.99 -9.07
N PRO A 8 0.45 3.12 -9.98
CA PRO A 8 1.73 2.44 -9.87
C PRO A 8 2.87 3.40 -9.54
N GLY A 9 3.67 3.06 -8.52
CA GLY A 9 4.77 3.91 -8.06
C GLY A 9 4.43 4.78 -6.84
N THR A 10 3.14 4.99 -6.56
CA THR A 10 2.70 5.84 -5.44
C THR A 10 2.86 5.09 -4.13
N VAL A 11 3.57 5.68 -3.17
CA VAL A 11 3.65 5.17 -1.79
C VAL A 11 2.88 6.09 -0.86
N ARG A 12 1.98 5.53 -0.06
CA ARG A 12 1.25 6.28 0.98
C ARG A 12 1.26 5.56 2.32
N ILE A 13 1.45 6.30 3.38
CA ILE A 13 1.37 5.80 4.75
C ILE A 13 -0.01 6.15 5.31
N LYS A 14 -0.64 5.17 5.97
CA LYS A 14 -1.95 5.34 6.61
C LYS A 14 -1.97 4.67 7.97
N LYS A 15 -2.47 5.38 8.98
CA LYS A 15 -2.85 4.82 10.28
C LYS A 15 -4.37 4.62 10.31
N GLY A 16 -4.83 3.46 10.76
CA GLY A 16 -6.27 3.23 10.91
C GLY A 16 -7.01 3.15 9.57
N GLY A 17 -8.35 3.12 9.66
CA GLY A 17 -9.27 3.24 8.52
C GLY A 17 -9.60 1.94 7.78
N GLY A 18 -10.57 2.02 6.86
CA GLY A 18 -11.21 0.86 6.25
C GLY A 18 -10.29 -0.12 5.50
N LEU A 19 -10.81 -1.32 5.28
CA LEU A 19 -10.10 -2.48 4.72
C LEU A 19 -10.09 -2.53 3.18
N GLY A 20 -10.95 -1.76 2.51
CA GLY A 20 -10.95 -1.65 1.04
C GLY A 20 -11.19 -2.98 0.31
N GLY A 21 -11.89 -3.93 0.93
CA GLY A 21 -12.09 -5.27 0.34
C GLY A 21 -10.85 -6.18 0.38
N HIS A 22 -9.72 -5.73 0.93
CA HIS A 22 -8.47 -6.49 0.97
C HIS A 22 -8.56 -7.66 1.96
N ASN A 23 -8.46 -8.90 1.45
CA ASN A 23 -8.63 -10.12 2.24
C ASN A 23 -7.59 -10.25 3.37
N GLY A 24 -6.32 -9.92 3.10
CA GLY A 24 -5.28 -9.89 4.13
C GLY A 24 -5.59 -8.95 5.31
N LEU A 25 -6.08 -7.73 5.04
CA LEU A 25 -6.43 -6.78 6.09
C LEU A 25 -7.65 -7.22 6.90
N ARG A 26 -8.62 -7.89 6.25
CA ARG A 26 -9.75 -8.52 6.94
C ARG A 26 -9.29 -9.59 7.92
N SER A 27 -8.34 -10.44 7.50
CA SER A 27 -7.73 -11.45 8.37
C SER A 27 -6.97 -10.81 9.53
N ILE A 28 -6.14 -9.80 9.29
CA ILE A 28 -5.41 -9.10 10.37
C ILE A 28 -6.41 -8.51 11.38
N THR A 29 -7.44 -7.83 10.90
CA THR A 29 -8.47 -7.22 11.77
C THR A 29 -9.21 -8.27 12.59
N SER A 30 -9.55 -9.43 12.01
CA SER A 30 -10.26 -10.49 12.74
C SER A 30 -9.42 -11.11 13.86
N HIS A 31 -8.09 -11.11 13.74
CA HIS A 31 -7.19 -11.69 14.74
C HIS A 31 -6.73 -10.66 15.79
N VAL A 32 -6.52 -9.41 15.37
CA VAL A 32 -6.02 -8.34 16.25
C VAL A 32 -7.15 -7.58 16.95
N GLY A 33 -8.38 -7.65 16.40
CA GLY A 33 -9.57 -7.02 16.99
C GLY A 33 -9.67 -5.51 16.76
N THR A 34 -8.76 -4.92 15.97
CA THR A 34 -8.78 -3.48 15.66
C THR A 34 -8.25 -3.19 14.25
N GLN A 35 -8.65 -2.03 13.70
CA GLN A 35 -8.14 -1.49 12.45
C GLN A 35 -7.06 -0.42 12.67
N GLU A 36 -6.72 -0.10 13.93
CA GLU A 36 -5.80 0.98 14.32
C GLU A 36 -4.32 0.66 14.11
N PHE A 37 -4.00 -0.11 13.06
CA PHE A 37 -2.64 -0.43 12.67
C PHE A 37 -2.12 0.51 11.56
N ILE A 38 -0.80 0.60 11.47
CA ILE A 38 -0.10 1.40 10.46
C ILE A 38 0.09 0.56 9.21
N ARG A 39 -0.08 1.19 8.05
CA ARG A 39 -0.02 0.57 6.73
C ARG A 39 0.84 1.41 5.81
N VAL A 40 1.81 0.77 5.16
CA VAL A 40 2.48 1.32 3.97
C VAL A 40 1.79 0.74 2.74
N ARG A 41 1.13 1.61 1.97
CA ARG A 41 0.32 1.30 0.78
C ARG A 41 1.16 1.57 -0.45
N LEU A 42 1.31 0.58 -1.31
CA LEU A 42 1.98 0.69 -2.61
C LEU A 42 0.91 0.65 -3.69
N GLY A 43 0.83 1.69 -4.51
CA GLY A 43 -0.07 1.75 -5.64
C GLY A 43 0.27 0.70 -6.69
N VAL A 44 -0.74 -0.03 -7.13
CA VAL A 44 -0.65 -1.04 -8.20
C VAL A 44 -1.66 -0.78 -9.32
N GLY A 45 -2.36 0.36 -9.28
CA GLY A 45 -3.37 0.73 -10.25
C GLY A 45 -4.64 -0.11 -10.20
N LYS A 46 -5.66 0.32 -10.95
CA LYS A 46 -6.93 -0.42 -11.09
C LYS A 46 -6.96 -1.22 -12.38
N PRO A 47 -7.54 -2.43 -12.38
CA PRO A 47 -7.95 -3.06 -13.62
C PRO A 47 -9.07 -2.26 -14.29
N SER A 48 -9.20 -2.41 -15.61
CA SER A 48 -10.26 -1.76 -16.40
C SER A 48 -11.67 -2.17 -15.97
N ASN A 49 -11.83 -3.37 -15.40
CA ASN A 49 -13.06 -3.81 -14.75
C ASN A 49 -12.80 -4.09 -13.27
N LYS A 50 -13.59 -3.47 -12.38
CA LYS A 50 -13.51 -3.64 -10.92
C LYS A 50 -13.65 -5.10 -10.46
N GLU A 51 -14.43 -5.92 -11.17
CA GLU A 51 -14.61 -7.35 -10.87
C GLU A 51 -13.32 -8.16 -11.03
N GLN A 52 -12.32 -7.61 -11.75
CA GLN A 52 -11.04 -8.26 -12.00
C GLN A 52 -9.97 -7.91 -10.95
N GLY A 53 -10.32 -7.20 -9.86
CA GLY A 53 -9.37 -6.78 -8.83
C GLY A 53 -8.49 -7.93 -8.30
N ALA A 54 -9.09 -9.08 -8.01
CA ALA A 54 -8.35 -10.27 -7.55
C ALA A 54 -7.38 -10.82 -8.62
N ASN A 55 -7.82 -10.88 -9.88
CA ASN A 55 -6.97 -11.35 -10.97
C ASN A 55 -5.82 -10.39 -11.25
N HIS A 56 -6.06 -9.07 -11.13
CA HIS A 56 -5.05 -8.02 -11.31
C HIS A 56 -3.88 -8.21 -10.35
N VAL A 57 -4.16 -8.31 -9.05
CA VAL A 57 -3.12 -8.41 -8.01
C VAL A 57 -2.39 -9.77 -8.00
N LEU A 58 -3.00 -10.80 -8.58
CA LEU A 58 -2.39 -12.13 -8.74
C LEU A 58 -1.63 -12.29 -10.08
N SER A 59 -1.79 -11.34 -11.01
CA SER A 59 -1.14 -11.38 -12.31
C SER A 59 0.31 -10.90 -12.25
N LYS A 60 1.07 -11.20 -13.32
CA LYS A 60 2.43 -10.72 -13.44
C LYS A 60 2.44 -9.21 -13.73
N VAL A 61 3.28 -8.48 -13.01
CA VAL A 61 3.55 -7.06 -13.26
C VAL A 61 4.07 -6.86 -14.70
N PRO A 62 3.48 -5.95 -15.49
CA PRO A 62 3.95 -5.60 -16.82
C PRO A 62 5.37 -5.04 -16.80
N ALA A 63 6.18 -5.34 -17.83
CA ALA A 63 7.57 -4.87 -17.91
C ALA A 63 7.68 -3.34 -17.85
N ALA A 64 6.72 -2.62 -18.44
CA ALA A 64 6.66 -1.17 -18.43
C ALA A 64 6.47 -0.56 -17.03
N GLU A 65 5.83 -1.28 -16.11
CA GLU A 65 5.57 -0.82 -14.73
C GLU A 65 6.59 -1.36 -13.73
N ARG A 66 7.37 -2.37 -14.13
CA ARG A 66 8.27 -3.09 -13.22
C ARG A 66 9.27 -2.17 -12.54
N GLN A 67 9.94 -1.32 -13.32
CA GLN A 67 10.94 -0.39 -12.79
C GLN A 67 10.30 0.61 -11.80
N THR A 68 9.12 1.14 -12.13
CA THR A 68 8.38 2.07 -11.28
C THR A 68 8.01 1.43 -9.94
N LEU A 69 7.54 0.18 -9.96
CA LEU A 69 7.20 -0.56 -8.74
C LEU A 69 8.45 -0.94 -7.94
N ASP A 70 9.56 -1.30 -8.57
CA ASP A 70 10.82 -1.58 -7.89
C ASP A 70 11.35 -0.33 -7.16
N VAL A 71 11.21 0.87 -7.75
CA VAL A 71 11.51 2.15 -7.06
C VAL A 71 10.58 2.36 -5.87
N ALA A 72 9.28 2.14 -6.04
CA ALA A 72 8.31 2.30 -4.95
C ALA A 72 8.55 1.33 -3.79
N VAL A 73 9.06 0.12 -4.04
CA VAL A 73 9.46 -0.82 -2.99
C VAL A 73 10.60 -0.24 -2.14
N ASN A 74 11.58 0.39 -2.76
CA ASN A 74 12.67 1.06 -2.02
C ASN A 74 12.15 2.24 -1.20
N VAL A 75 11.30 3.09 -1.79
CA VAL A 75 10.65 4.20 -1.07
C VAL A 75 9.80 3.69 0.11
N ALA A 76 9.10 2.58 -0.07
CA ALA A 76 8.33 1.95 1.00
C ALA A 76 9.23 1.41 2.13
N ALA A 77 10.41 0.88 1.82
CA ALA A 77 11.39 0.46 2.82
C ALA A 77 11.90 1.67 3.62
N ASP A 78 12.26 2.77 2.95
CA ASP A 78 12.69 4.01 3.61
C ASP A 78 11.58 4.62 4.48
N ALA A 79 10.33 4.54 4.02
CA ALA A 79 9.16 4.94 4.79
C ALA A 79 9.00 4.11 6.08
N ILE A 80 9.23 2.79 6.02
CA ILE A 80 9.20 1.92 7.21
C ILE A 80 10.28 2.34 8.21
N VAL A 81 11.50 2.60 7.74
CA VAL A 81 12.60 3.08 8.60
C VAL A 81 12.22 4.41 9.27
N LYS A 82 11.66 5.37 8.53
CA LYS A 82 11.21 6.66 9.08
C LYS A 82 10.10 6.48 10.13
N ILE A 83 9.15 5.57 9.91
CA ILE A 83 8.09 5.27 10.89
C ILE A 83 8.71 4.78 12.20
N ILE A 84 9.72 3.91 12.13
CA ILE A 84 10.38 3.33 13.31
C ILE A 84 11.19 4.38 14.07
N ILE A 85 11.95 5.22 13.36
CA ILE A 85 12.87 6.19 13.98
C ILE A 85 12.13 7.43 14.47
N ASP A 86 11.24 8.00 13.65
CA ASP A 86 10.67 9.33 13.86
C ASP A 86 9.16 9.33 14.12
N GLY A 87 8.53 8.15 14.06
CA GLY A 87 7.09 7.99 14.26
C GLY A 87 6.25 8.20 12.99
N VAL A 88 5.01 7.73 13.07
CA VAL A 88 4.09 7.66 11.93
C VAL A 88 3.70 9.03 11.37
N ASP A 89 3.50 10.03 12.23
CA ASP A 89 3.04 11.35 11.79
C ASP A 89 4.13 12.08 10.99
N ALA A 90 5.39 12.00 11.44
CA ALA A 90 6.53 12.55 10.72
C ALA A 90 6.74 11.84 9.37
N ALA A 91 6.62 10.51 9.35
CA ALA A 91 6.71 9.75 8.11
C ALA A 91 5.56 10.09 7.14
N MET A 92 4.32 10.19 7.63
CA MET A 92 3.17 10.58 6.82
C MET A 92 3.35 11.97 6.20
N ASN A 93 3.82 12.96 6.96
CA ASN A 93 4.07 14.31 6.44
C ASN A 93 5.11 14.34 5.32
N MET A 94 6.10 13.45 5.36
CA MET A 94 7.14 13.37 4.34
C MET A 94 6.69 12.61 3.09
N TYR A 95 6.11 11.42 3.26
CA TYR A 95 5.84 10.51 2.14
C TYR A 95 4.46 10.71 1.50
N ASN A 96 3.49 11.28 2.21
CA ASN A 96 2.16 11.54 1.63
C ASN A 96 2.07 12.86 0.85
N SER A 97 3.09 13.70 0.92
CA SER A 97 3.19 14.92 0.11
C SER A 97 3.92 14.71 -1.22
N LEU A 98 4.53 13.55 -1.41
CA LEU A 98 5.11 13.09 -2.68
C LEU A 98 3.99 12.66 -3.64
#